data_AF-W1XSY5-F1
#
_entry.id   AF-W1XSY5-F1
#
_cell.length_a   1.000
_cell.length_b   1.000
_cell.length_c   1.000
_cell.angle_alpha   90.00
_cell.angle_beta   90.00
_cell.angle_gamma   90.00
#
_symmetry.space_group_name_H-M   'P 1'
#
loop_
_entity.id
_entity.type
_entity.pdbx_description
1 polymer ?
#
loop_
_entity_poly.entity_id
_entity_poly.type
_entity_poly.pdbx_seq_one_letter_code
_entity_poly.pdbx_strand_id
1 'polypeptide(L)' 'RELAPLNKLALALRMRDPDSEKPLNATGVPSEVRPLVESLNQLFARTHAMMVRERRFTSDAAHELRSPLTALKVQT' A
#
# COMPACT_ATOMS: atom_id res chain seq x y z
N ARG A 1 4.01 -18.44 -27.64
CA ARG A 1 3.06 -17.59 -26.86
C ARG A 1 3.08 -17.93 -25.36
N GLU A 2 4.17 -18.49 -24.84
CA GLU A 2 4.21 -19.08 -23.49
C GLU A 2 4.40 -18.05 -22.37
N LEU A 3 5.02 -16.89 -22.68
CA LEU A 3 5.30 -15.84 -21.69
C LEU A 3 4.22 -14.75 -21.60
N ALA A 4 3.12 -14.86 -22.35
CA ALA A 4 2.09 -13.83 -22.39
C ALA A 4 1.48 -13.51 -21.00
N PRO A 5 1.19 -14.49 -20.12
CA PRO A 5 0.71 -14.21 -18.77
C PRO A 5 1.74 -13.49 -17.90
N LEU A 6 3.03 -13.83 -18.04
CA LEU A 6 4.12 -13.19 -17.29
C LEU A 6 4.35 -11.75 -17.74
N ASN A 7 4.28 -11.48 -19.04
CA ASN A 7 4.36 -10.11 -19.57
C ASN A 7 3.20 -9.24 -19.06
N LYS A 8 1.98 -9.79 -18.98
CA LYS A 8 0.83 -9.09 -18.39
C LYS A 8 1.04 -8.81 -16.91
N LEU A 9 1.56 -9.77 -16.15
CA LEU A 9 1.88 -9.60 -14.73
C LEU A 9 2.94 -8.50 -14.52
N ALA A 10 4.01 -8.53 -15.32
CA ALA A 10 5.07 -7.51 -15.28
C ALA A 10 4.55 -6.10 -15.62
N LEU A 11 3.64 -5.99 -16.61
CA LEU A 11 3.00 -4.73 -16.93
C LEU A 11 2.10 -4.25 -15.80
N ALA A 12 1.30 -5.14 -15.20
CA ALA A 12 0.45 -4.81 -14.06
C ALA A 12 1.26 -4.35 -12.85
N LEU A 13 2.44 -4.94 -12.62
CA LEU A 13 3.39 -4.50 -11.60
C LEU A 13 3.95 -3.09 -11.88
N ARG A 14 4.35 -2.81 -13.12
CA ARG A 14 4.92 -1.49 -13.51
C ARG A 14 3.91 -0.36 -13.43
N MET A 15 2.66 -0.64 -13.77
CA MET A 15 1.56 0.34 -13.77
C MET A 15 0.84 0.42 -12.41
N ARG A 16 1.32 -0.30 -11.40
CA ARG A 16 0.68 -0.36 -10.11
C ARG A 16 0.85 0.97 -9.38
N ASP A 17 -0.28 1.53 -8.94
CA ASP A 17 -0.27 2.68 -8.04
C ASP A 17 0.34 2.29 -6.68
N PRO A 18 1.26 3.09 -6.11
CA PRO A 18 1.87 2.83 -4.80
C PRO A 18 0.86 2.64 -3.67
N ASP A 19 -0.29 3.31 -3.72
CA ASP A 19 -1.37 3.21 -2.73
C ASP A 19 -2.43 2.18 -3.11
N SER A 20 -2.27 1.43 -4.21
CA SER A 20 -3.24 0.42 -4.63
C SER A 20 -3.33 -0.75 -3.66
N GLU A 21 -4.55 -0.99 -3.17
CA GLU A 21 -4.90 -2.19 -2.39
C GLU A 21 -5.23 -3.41 -3.28
N LYS A 22 -5.37 -3.22 -4.59
CA LYS A 22 -5.85 -4.29 -5.48
C LYS A 22 -4.80 -5.41 -5.61
N PRO A 23 -5.09 -6.68 -5.34
CA PRO A 23 -4.10 -7.75 -5.52
C PRO A 23 -3.72 -7.92 -7.00
N LEU A 24 -2.52 -8.42 -7.26
CA LEU A 24 -2.14 -8.93 -8.57
C LEU A 24 -2.99 -10.15 -8.93
N ASN A 25 -3.45 -10.21 -10.17
CA ASN A 25 -4.22 -11.32 -10.69
C ASN A 25 -3.29 -12.50 -11.06
N ALA A 26 -3.53 -13.67 -10.47
CA ALA A 26 -2.79 -14.90 -10.75
C ALA A 26 -3.45 -15.79 -11.84
N THR A 27 -4.54 -15.35 -12.45
CA THR A 27 -5.27 -16.13 -13.46
C THR A 27 -4.41 -16.37 -14.68
N GLY A 28 -4.23 -17.64 -15.05
CA GLY A 28 -3.41 -18.05 -16.20
C GLY A 28 -1.90 -17.95 -15.97
N VAL A 29 -1.45 -17.67 -14.74
CA VAL A 29 -0.04 -17.76 -14.35
C VAL A 29 0.35 -19.22 -14.12
N PRO A 30 1.51 -19.69 -14.62
CA PRO A 30 2.02 -21.04 -14.35
C PRO A 30 2.07 -21.37 -12.86
N SER A 31 1.87 -22.65 -12.51
CA SER A 31 1.87 -23.14 -11.12
C SER A 31 3.14 -22.78 -10.36
N GLU A 32 4.27 -22.77 -11.03
CA GLU A 32 5.59 -22.54 -10.47
C GLU A 32 5.77 -21.07 -10.04
N VAL A 33 5.03 -20.15 -10.66
CA VAL A 33 5.12 -18.71 -10.42
C VAL A 33 4.03 -18.22 -9.46
N ARG A 34 2.97 -19.00 -9.25
CA ARG A 34 1.86 -18.66 -8.34
C ARG A 34 2.32 -18.28 -6.92
N PRO A 35 3.23 -19.02 -6.26
CA PRO A 35 3.72 -18.67 -4.92
C PRO A 35 4.43 -17.31 -4.86
N LEU A 36 5.10 -16.91 -5.94
CA LEU A 36 5.73 -15.60 -6.05
C LEU A 36 4.67 -14.49 -6.11
N VAL A 37 3.61 -14.66 -6.90
CA VAL A 37 2.49 -13.70 -6.98
C VAL A 37 1.81 -13.53 -5.62
N GLU A 38 1.59 -14.63 -4.90
CA GLU A 38 1.02 -14.61 -3.56
C GLU A 38 1.91 -13.86 -2.57
N SER A 39 3.23 -14.12 -2.60
CA SER A 39 4.20 -13.43 -1.75
C SER A 39 4.25 -11.92 -2.02
N LEU A 40 4.16 -11.51 -3.29
CA LEU A 40 4.07 -10.09 -3.67
C LEU A 40 2.78 -9.45 -3.16
N ASN A 41 1.64 -10.14 -3.29
CA ASN A 41 0.36 -9.65 -2.75
C ASN A 41 0.41 -9.46 -1.24
N GLN A 42 1.03 -10.38 -0.50
CA GLN A 42 1.24 -10.24 0.95
C GLN A 42 2.16 -9.08 1.31
N LEU A 43 3.23 -8.85 0.53
CA LEU A 43 4.10 -7.69 0.69
C LEU A 43 3.31 -6.39 0.52
N PHE A 44 2.55 -6.25 -0.58
CA PHE A 44 1.75 -5.05 -0.83
C PHE A 44 0.74 -4.78 0.28
N ALA A 45 0.07 -5.82 0.78
CA ALA A 45 -0.88 -5.69 1.89
C ALA A 45 -0.19 -5.17 3.17
N ARG A 46 1.00 -5.68 3.50
CA ARG A 46 1.78 -5.22 4.67
C ARG A 46 2.25 -3.78 4.53
N THR A 47 2.79 -3.42 3.36
CA THR A 47 3.25 -2.05 3.07
C THR A 47 2.09 -1.07 3.13
N HIS A 48 0.94 -1.41 2.55
CA HIS A 48 -0.26 -0.58 2.62
C HIS A 48 -0.71 -0.36 4.08
N ALA A 49 -0.78 -1.43 4.88
CA ALA A 49 -1.14 -1.32 6.29
C ALA A 49 -0.17 -0.43 7.09
N MET A 50 1.12 -0.43 6.75
CA MET A 50 2.12 0.45 7.35
C MET A 50 1.87 1.93 6.97
N MET A 51 1.65 2.22 5.70
CA MET A 51 1.37 3.59 5.22
C MET A 51 0.08 4.16 5.84
N VAL A 52 -0.97 3.36 5.98
CA VAL A 52 -2.21 3.78 6.66
C VAL A 52 -1.96 4.14 8.12
N ARG A 53 -1.15 3.35 8.85
CA ARG A 53 -0.79 3.65 10.24
C ARG A 53 -0.01 4.95 10.37
N GLU A 54 0.96 5.18 9.48
CA GLU A 54 1.76 6.40 9.47
C GLU A 54 0.91 7.64 9.20
N ARG A 55 -0.01 7.57 8.22
CA ARG A 55 -0.96 8.67 7.94
C ARG A 55 -1.87 8.97 9.13
N ARG A 56 -2.36 7.95 9.84
CA ARG A 56 -3.17 8.15 11.05
C ARG A 56 -2.35 8.79 12.17
N PHE A 57 -1.16 8.25 12.45
CA PHE A 57 -0.29 8.77 13.50
C PHE A 57 0.07 10.25 13.28
N THR A 58 0.43 10.63 12.06
CA THR A 58 0.75 12.02 11.71
C THR A 58 -0.46 12.95 11.82
N SER A 59 -1.64 12.47 11.42
CA SER A 59 -2.91 13.20 11.60
C SER A 59 -3.23 13.42 13.08
N ASP A 60 -3.15 12.36 13.88
CA ASP A 60 -3.46 12.39 15.32
C ASP A 60 -2.50 13.34 16.05
N ALA A 61 -1.19 13.25 15.78
CA ALA A 61 -0.20 14.18 16.34
C ALA A 61 -0.47 15.64 15.95
N ALA A 62 -0.86 15.91 14.70
CA ALA A 62 -1.20 17.27 14.26
C ALA A 62 -2.48 17.81 14.92
N HIS A 63 -3.42 16.94 15.27
CA HIS A 63 -4.59 17.29 16.06
C HIS A 63 -4.22 17.54 17.53
N GLU A 64 -3.42 16.68 18.13
CA GLU A 64 -2.97 16.80 19.52
C GLU A 64 -2.15 18.07 19.78
N LEU A 65 -1.32 18.51 18.83
CA LEU A 65 -0.54 19.74 18.98
C LEU A 65 -1.40 21.01 18.83
N ARG A 66 -2.51 20.96 18.07
CA ARG A 66 -3.40 22.12 17.87
C ARG A 66 -4.12 22.52 19.16
N SER A 67 -4.67 21.55 19.88
CA SER A 67 -5.45 21.77 21.10
C SER A 67 -4.70 22.59 22.19
N PRO A 68 -3.47 22.22 22.62
CA PRO A 68 -2.72 22.98 23.62
C PRO A 68 -2.19 24.32 23.08
N LEU A 69 -1.84 24.43 21.79
CA LEU A 69 -1.43 25.71 21.21
C LEU A 69 -2.59 26.73 21.15
N THR A 70 -3.82 26.26 20.90
CA THR A 70 -5.02 27.10 21.00
C THR A 70 -5.26 27.53 22.44
N ALA A 71 -5.09 26.64 23.42
CA ALA A 71 -5.22 26.99 24.83
C ALA A 71 -4.19 28.06 25.26
N LEU A 72 -2.94 27.98 24.78
CA LEU A 72 -1.92 29.01 25.06
C LEU A 72 -2.26 30.37 24.44
N LYS A 73 -2.80 30.40 23.22
CA LYS A 73 -3.19 31.64 22.52
C LYS A 73 -4.34 32.41 23.18
N VAL A 74 -5.12 31.79 24.06
CA VAL A 74 -6.24 32.44 24.75
C VAL A 74 -5.78 33.12 26.05
N GLN A 75 -4.59 32.80 26.57
CA GLN A 75 -4.05 33.36 27.82
C GLN A 75 -3.02 34.49 27.64
N THR A 76 -2.70 34.87 26.41
CA THR A 76 -1.84 36.02 26.07
C THR A 76 -2.62 37.04 25.28
#